data_AF-A0A914ZTL9-F1
#
_entry.id   AF-A0A914ZTL9-F1
#
_cell.length_a   1.000
_cell.length_b   1.000
_cell.length_c   1.000
_cell.angle_alpha   90.00
_cell.angle_beta   90.00
_cell.angle_gamma   90.00
#
_symmetry.space_group_name_H-M   'P 1'
#
loop_
_entity.id
_entity.type
_entity.pdbx_description
1 polymer ?
#
loop_
_entity_poly.entity_id
_entity_poly.type
_entity_poly.pdbx_seq_one_letter_code
_entity_poly.pdbx_strand_id
1 'polypeptide(L)'
;MGGGNLLRTDHSWKENLKVPAKDLRYKTADVTDTKGIEFEDFCLKRDLLMGIFEKGWESPSPIQEASIAIALSGQDILARAKNGTGKTGAYCIPCIEKIDPEMKKIQALIIVPTRELALQTSQVCIELSKHLNLKVLSAFYRNICRREAVTLNR
;
A
#
# COMPACT_ATOMS: atom_id res chain seq x y z
N MET A 1 -36.41 -14.98 17.20
CA MET A 1 -35.22 -14.47 17.91
C MET A 1 -34.05 -14.58 16.95
N GLY A 2 -33.74 -13.47 16.27
CA GLY A 2 -32.89 -13.47 15.08
C GLY A 2 -31.40 -13.37 15.38
N GLY A 3 -30.64 -14.29 14.80
CA GLY A 3 -29.47 -13.99 13.97
C GLY A 3 -28.34 -13.17 14.59
N GLY A 4 -27.54 -13.80 15.46
CA GLY A 4 -26.16 -13.36 15.70
C GLY A 4 -25.25 -13.89 14.59
N ASN A 5 -25.16 -13.17 13.47
CA ASN A 5 -24.14 -13.44 12.45
C ASN A 5 -22.80 -12.94 13.01
N LEU A 6 -22.06 -13.83 13.68
CA LEU A 6 -20.62 -13.62 13.86
C LEU A 6 -20.01 -13.54 12.46
N LEU A 7 -19.51 -12.36 12.10
CA LEU A 7 -18.49 -12.24 11.05
C LEU A 7 -17.26 -13.01 11.53
N ARG A 8 -17.26 -14.34 11.35
CA ARG A 8 -16.02 -15.11 11.29
C ARG A 8 -15.28 -14.54 10.09
N THR A 9 -14.26 -13.73 10.35
CA THR A 9 -13.24 -13.39 9.37
C THR A 9 -12.66 -14.72 8.89
N ASP A 10 -13.13 -15.17 7.74
CA ASP A 10 -12.64 -16.37 7.10
C ASP A 10 -11.19 -16.10 6.68
N HIS A 11 -10.23 -16.48 7.53
CA HIS A 11 -8.80 -16.30 7.27
C HIS A 11 -8.21 -17.39 6.34
N SER A 12 -9.06 -18.26 5.77
CA SER A 12 -8.66 -19.34 4.85
C SER A 12 -7.84 -18.86 3.64
N TRP A 13 -8.02 -17.60 3.22
CA TRP A 13 -7.24 -17.02 2.13
C TRP A 13 -5.76 -16.87 2.46
N LYS A 14 -5.38 -16.71 3.74
CA LYS A 14 -3.97 -16.58 4.15
C LYS A 14 -3.18 -17.87 3.92
N GLU A 15 -3.84 -19.03 3.96
CA GLU A 15 -3.20 -20.35 3.81
C GLU A 15 -2.60 -20.55 2.41
N ASN A 16 -3.16 -19.87 1.40
CA ASN A 16 -2.72 -19.99 0.01
C ASN A 16 -1.74 -18.89 -0.43
N LEU A 17 -1.37 -17.97 0.47
CA LEU A 17 -0.46 -16.87 0.14
C LEU A 17 0.99 -17.34 0.12
N LYS A 18 1.72 -16.87 -0.90
CA LYS A 18 3.18 -17.03 -0.96
C LYS A 18 3.86 -15.92 -0.16
N VAL A 19 3.81 -16.04 1.17
CA VAL A 19 4.43 -15.08 2.09
C VAL A 19 5.94 -15.36 2.17
N PRO A 20 6.81 -14.34 2.01
CA PRO A 20 8.25 -14.50 2.20
C PRO A 20 8.61 -14.81 3.66
N ALA A 21 9.79 -15.38 3.88
CA ALA A 21 10.28 -15.67 5.23
C ALA A 21 10.33 -14.39 6.09
N LYS A 22 9.99 -14.53 7.38
CA LYS A 22 9.98 -13.42 8.33
C LYS A 22 11.34 -12.73 8.38
N ASP A 23 11.33 -11.40 8.29
CA ASP A 23 12.54 -10.62 8.50
C ASP A 23 12.87 -10.54 10.00
N LEU A 24 13.85 -11.34 10.43
CA LEU A 24 14.33 -11.45 11.81
C LEU A 24 15.43 -10.43 12.16
N ARG A 25 15.74 -9.48 11.26
CA ARG A 25 16.74 -8.45 11.55
C ARG A 25 16.28 -7.56 12.71
N TYR A 26 17.25 -7.07 13.48
CA TYR A 26 17.00 -6.09 14.53
C TYR A 26 16.44 -4.80 13.93
N LYS A 27 15.29 -4.35 14.44
CA LYS A 27 14.60 -3.14 14.00
C LYS A 27 14.67 -2.10 15.12
N THR A 28 14.87 -0.84 14.76
CA THR A 28 14.88 0.29 15.71
C THR A 28 13.46 0.67 16.11
N ALA A 29 13.31 1.41 17.22
CA ALA A 29 12.02 1.86 17.74
C ALA A 29 11.17 2.61 16.70
N ASP A 30 11.80 3.38 15.79
CA ASP A 30 11.12 4.08 14.69
C ASP A 30 10.36 3.13 13.70
N VAL A 31 10.56 1.81 13.83
CA VAL A 31 9.95 0.76 13.01
C VAL A 31 9.06 -0.17 13.84
N THR A 32 9.25 -0.25 15.16
CA THR A 32 8.55 -1.22 16.05
C THR A 32 7.64 -0.59 17.09
N ASP A 33 7.73 0.72 17.33
CA ASP A 33 6.90 1.44 18.30
C ASP A 33 5.50 1.70 17.72
N THR A 34 4.75 0.60 17.56
CA THR A 34 3.42 0.58 16.97
C THR A 34 2.34 0.54 18.06
N LYS A 35 1.16 1.06 17.75
CA LYS A 35 -0.01 1.01 18.66
C LYS A 35 -0.72 -0.34 18.63
N GLY A 36 -0.20 -1.30 17.85
CA GLY A 36 -0.76 -2.64 17.70
C GLY A 36 -1.93 -2.69 16.71
N ILE A 37 -1.98 -1.76 15.75
CA ILE A 37 -3.00 -1.75 14.70
C ILE A 37 -2.52 -2.69 13.60
N GLU A 38 -3.37 -3.61 13.14
CA GLU A 38 -3.05 -4.50 12.03
C GLU A 38 -3.55 -3.93 10.70
N PHE A 39 -3.02 -4.44 9.58
CA PHE A 39 -3.51 -4.01 8.26
C PHE A 39 -5.00 -4.30 8.04
N GLU A 40 -5.52 -5.32 8.72
CA GLU A 40 -6.92 -5.73 8.66
C GLU A 40 -7.86 -4.71 9.31
N ASP A 41 -7.36 -3.91 10.27
CA ASP A 41 -8.13 -2.89 10.97
C ASP A 41 -8.44 -1.66 10.09
N PHE A 42 -7.71 -1.48 8.98
CA PHE A 42 -7.96 -0.36 8.05
C PHE A 42 -9.11 -0.61 7.07
N CYS A 43 -9.81 -1.74 7.15
CA CYS A 43 -10.93 -2.09 6.26
C CYS A 43 -10.58 -2.01 4.75
N LEU A 44 -9.37 -2.44 4.39
CA LEU A 44 -8.88 -2.47 3.01
C LEU A 44 -9.56 -3.57 2.19
N LYS A 45 -9.56 -3.44 0.85
CA LYS A 45 -9.98 -4.51 -0.05
C LYS A 45 -9.16 -5.79 0.21
N ARG A 46 -9.84 -6.94 0.19
CA ARG A 46 -9.20 -8.26 0.40
C ARG A 46 -8.05 -8.50 -0.58
N ASP A 47 -8.22 -8.12 -1.84
CA ASP A 47 -7.19 -8.24 -2.87
C ASP A 47 -5.94 -7.40 -2.57
N LEU A 48 -6.13 -6.22 -1.97
CA LEU A 48 -5.01 -5.37 -1.54
C LEU A 48 -4.29 -5.97 -0.33
N LEU A 49 -5.04 -6.50 0.65
CA LEU A 49 -4.47 -7.21 1.81
C LEU A 49 -3.62 -8.41 1.35
N MET A 50 -4.10 -9.18 0.37
CA MET A 50 -3.33 -10.27 -0.23
C MET A 50 -1.99 -9.78 -0.79
N GLY A 51 -1.99 -8.66 -1.53
CA GLY A 51 -0.76 -8.05 -2.04
C GLY A 51 0.20 -7.59 -0.94
N ILE A 52 -0.32 -7.00 0.14
CA ILE A 52 0.45 -6.57 1.32
C ILE A 52 1.14 -7.76 1.99
N PHE A 53 0.41 -8.85 2.24
CA PHE A 53 0.97 -10.03 2.89
C PHE A 53 1.95 -10.80 1.99
N GLU A 54 1.67 -10.94 0.68
CA GLU A 54 2.63 -11.54 -0.27
C GLU A 54 3.91 -10.70 -0.41
N LYS A 55 3.83 -9.39 -0.20
CA LYS A 55 5.02 -8.53 -0.14
C LYS A 55 5.90 -8.81 1.09
N GLY A 56 5.34 -9.45 2.12
CA GLY A 56 6.00 -9.72 3.40
C GLY A 56 5.78 -8.64 4.45
N TRP A 57 4.76 -7.79 4.29
CA TRP A 57 4.40 -6.79 5.29
C TRP A 57 3.38 -7.39 6.25
N GLU A 58 3.87 -7.87 7.39
CA GLU A 58 3.02 -8.49 8.42
C GLU A 58 2.25 -7.46 9.25
N SER A 59 2.91 -6.36 9.61
CA SER A 59 2.33 -5.31 10.45
C SER A 59 2.73 -3.93 9.92
N PRO A 60 1.84 -2.93 10.03
CA PRO A 60 2.15 -1.57 9.61
C PRO A 60 3.26 -0.98 10.48
N SER A 61 4.10 -0.14 9.87
CA SER A 61 5.07 0.65 10.64
C SER A 61 4.38 1.83 11.35
N PRO A 62 5.01 2.48 12.35
CA PRO A 62 4.37 3.56 13.11
C PRO A 62 3.88 4.72 12.23
N ILE A 63 4.63 5.04 11.17
CA ILE A 63 4.22 6.06 10.20
C ILE A 63 3.02 5.61 9.35
N GLN A 64 2.95 4.33 9.01
CA GLN A 64 1.82 3.75 8.27
C GLN A 64 0.56 3.72 9.13
N GLU A 65 0.66 3.29 10.39
CA GLU A 65 -0.46 3.34 11.35
C GLU A 65 -1.02 4.75 11.49
N ALA A 66 -0.13 5.74 11.64
CA ALA A 66 -0.53 7.13 11.80
C ALA A 66 -1.12 7.74 10.52
N SER A 67 -0.67 7.33 9.33
CA SER A 67 -1.05 8.00 8.08
C SER A 67 -2.14 7.30 7.28
N ILE A 68 -2.22 5.97 7.28
CA ILE A 68 -3.11 5.21 6.38
C ILE A 68 -4.57 5.57 6.67
N ALA A 69 -5.00 5.52 7.93
CA ALA A 69 -6.38 5.84 8.30
C ALA A 69 -6.78 7.27 7.90
N ILE A 70 -5.90 8.24 8.12
CA ILE A 70 -6.14 9.64 7.73
C ILE A 70 -6.14 9.79 6.20
N ALA A 71 -5.29 9.05 5.49
CA ALA A 71 -5.20 9.15 4.04
C ALA A 71 -6.46 8.55 3.38
N LEU A 72 -6.99 7.48 3.97
CA LEU A 72 -8.25 6.85 3.56
C LEU A 72 -9.44 7.79 3.77
N SER A 73 -9.47 8.61 4.82
CA SER A 73 -10.52 9.60 5.04
C SER A 73 -10.55 10.72 4.00
N GLY A 74 -9.48 10.87 3.21
CA GLY A 74 -9.39 11.90 2.16
C GLY A 74 -8.84 13.23 2.64
N GLN A 75 -8.22 13.26 3.82
CA GLN A 75 -7.53 14.43 4.34
C GLN A 75 -6.09 14.52 3.79
N ASP A 76 -5.60 15.74 3.64
CA ASP A 76 -4.21 16.00 3.28
C ASP A 76 -3.28 15.74 4.47
N ILE A 77 -2.13 15.10 4.21
CA ILE A 77 -1.19 14.66 5.25
C ILE A 77 0.22 15.08 4.89
N LEU A 78 0.93 15.62 5.89
CA LEU A 78 2.37 15.78 5.85
C LEU A 78 3.03 14.73 6.76
N ALA A 79 3.51 13.66 6.16
CA ALA A 79 4.18 12.57 6.86
C ALA A 79 5.72 12.77 6.86
N ARG A 80 6.34 12.82 8.05
CA ARG A 80 7.81 12.88 8.20
C ARG A 80 8.31 11.64 8.93
N ALA A 81 9.24 10.92 8.32
CA ALA A 81 9.90 9.77 8.96
C ALA A 81 11.35 9.63 8.47
N LYS A 82 12.13 8.72 9.06
CA LYS A 82 13.49 8.41 8.59
C LYS A 82 13.46 7.49 7.37
N ASN A 83 14.58 7.34 6.67
CA ASN A 83 14.67 6.38 5.55
C ASN A 83 14.52 4.94 6.08
N GLY A 84 13.92 4.06 5.28
CA GLY A 84 13.70 2.66 5.67
C GLY A 84 12.54 2.41 6.64
N THR A 85 11.71 3.42 6.95
CA THR A 85 10.58 3.32 7.90
C THR A 85 9.24 2.94 7.26
N GLY A 86 9.24 2.52 5.99
CA GLY A 86 8.01 2.09 5.30
C GLY A 86 7.14 3.21 4.71
N LYS A 87 7.70 4.43 4.51
CA LYS A 87 6.98 5.56 3.88
C LYS A 87 6.30 5.21 2.57
N THR A 88 6.90 4.35 1.75
CA THR A 88 6.33 3.94 0.47
C THR A 88 4.96 3.27 0.64
N GLY A 89 4.83 2.32 1.57
CA GLY A 89 3.53 1.74 1.90
C GLY A 89 2.53 2.77 2.44
N ALA A 90 3.03 3.73 3.21
CA ALA A 90 2.21 4.76 3.87
C ALA A 90 1.41 5.64 2.89
N TYR A 91 1.94 5.90 1.69
CA TYR A 91 1.20 6.58 0.61
C TYR A 91 0.67 5.62 -0.46
N CYS A 92 1.35 4.52 -0.79
CA CYS A 92 0.89 3.61 -1.85
C CYS A 92 -0.40 2.89 -1.48
N ILE A 93 -0.52 2.38 -0.24
CA ILE A 93 -1.70 1.62 0.21
C ILE A 93 -2.99 2.44 0.07
N PRO A 94 -3.11 3.64 0.68
CA PRO A 94 -4.33 4.43 0.56
C PRO A 94 -4.58 4.93 -0.86
N CYS A 95 -3.53 5.18 -1.65
CA CYS A 95 -3.68 5.53 -3.07
C CYS A 95 -4.28 4.38 -3.87
N ILE A 96 -3.79 3.15 -3.70
CA ILE A 96 -4.27 1.97 -4.44
C ILE A 96 -5.70 1.60 -4.02
N GLU A 97 -5.98 1.65 -2.72
CA GLU A 97 -7.30 1.33 -2.17
C GLU A 97 -8.40 2.18 -2.80
N LYS A 98 -8.15 3.49 -2.96
CA LYS A 98 -9.12 4.45 -3.51
C LYS A 98 -9.38 4.32 -5.00
N ILE A 99 -8.62 3.51 -5.72
CA ILE A 99 -8.76 3.40 -7.18
C ILE A 99 -9.92 2.48 -7.52
N ASP A 100 -10.72 2.98 -8.46
CA ASP A 100 -11.77 2.22 -9.12
C ASP A 100 -11.20 1.53 -10.37
N PRO A 101 -11.11 0.19 -10.42
CA PRO A 101 -10.60 -0.53 -11.58
C PRO A 101 -11.50 -0.42 -12.83
N GLU A 102 -12.79 -0.11 -12.68
CA GLU A 102 -13.71 -0.01 -13.82
C GLU A 102 -13.50 1.29 -14.61
N MET A 103 -12.99 2.33 -13.95
CA MET A 103 -12.86 3.66 -14.51
C MET A 103 -11.50 3.88 -15.18
N LYS A 104 -11.44 3.70 -16.51
CA LYS A 104 -10.23 3.81 -17.36
C LYS A 104 -9.69 5.23 -17.55
N LYS A 105 -9.33 5.91 -16.46
CA LYS A 105 -8.70 7.22 -16.44
C LYS A 105 -7.63 7.26 -15.34
N ILE A 106 -6.71 8.21 -15.44
CA ILE A 106 -5.71 8.46 -14.40
C ILE A 106 -6.43 8.88 -13.11
N GLN A 107 -6.29 8.09 -12.04
CA GLN A 107 -6.95 8.35 -10.75
C GLN A 107 -5.98 8.73 -9.63
N ALA A 108 -4.72 8.33 -9.73
CA ALA A 108 -3.69 8.69 -8.77
C ALA A 108 -2.39 9.07 -9.48
N LEU A 109 -1.67 10.00 -8.87
CA LEU A 109 -0.40 10.54 -9.34
C LEU A 109 0.60 10.54 -8.18
N ILE A 110 1.64 9.72 -8.27
CA ILE A 110 2.77 9.76 -7.33
C ILE A 110 3.96 10.43 -8.02
N ILE A 111 4.46 11.52 -7.43
CA ILE A 111 5.62 12.27 -7.90
C ILE A 111 6.80 11.96 -6.98
N VAL A 112 7.94 11.61 -7.57
CA VAL A 112 9.17 11.30 -6.84
C VAL A 112 10.35 11.99 -7.50
N PRO A 113 11.42 12.33 -6.74
CA PRO A 113 12.47 13.23 -7.24
C PRO A 113 13.50 12.55 -8.15
N THR A 114 13.55 11.23 -8.20
CA THR A 114 14.56 10.50 -8.99
C THR A 114 13.94 9.31 -9.72
N ARG A 115 14.58 8.93 -10.84
CA ARG A 115 14.19 7.79 -11.66
C ARG A 115 14.25 6.47 -10.88
N GLU A 116 15.28 6.27 -10.08
CA GLU A 116 15.48 5.07 -9.27
C GLU A 116 14.35 4.92 -8.25
N LEU A 117 13.95 6.02 -7.60
CA LEU A 117 12.81 6.02 -6.68
C LEU A 117 11.48 5.77 -7.39
N ALA A 118 11.32 6.27 -8.62
CA ALA A 118 10.13 5.99 -9.43
C ALA A 118 10.03 4.51 -9.78
N LEU A 119 11.13 3.87 -10.20
CA LEU A 119 11.17 2.44 -10.48
C LEU A 119 10.87 1.59 -9.23
N GLN A 120 11.48 1.94 -8.10
CA GLN A 120 11.21 1.27 -6.82
C GLN A 120 9.75 1.42 -6.39
N THR A 121 9.21 2.64 -6.49
CA THR A 121 7.81 2.91 -6.12
C THR A 121 6.84 2.19 -7.06
N SER A 122 7.10 2.19 -8.37
CA SER A 122 6.25 1.47 -9.32
C SER A 122 6.25 -0.03 -9.07
N GLN A 123 7.41 -0.61 -8.72
CA GLN A 123 7.51 -2.03 -8.39
C GLN A 123 6.66 -2.36 -7.16
N VAL A 124 6.74 -1.54 -6.11
CA VAL A 124 5.89 -1.69 -4.92
C VAL A 124 4.42 -1.58 -5.28
N CYS A 125 4.02 -0.60 -6.09
CA CYS A 125 2.62 -0.48 -6.52
C CYS A 125 2.14 -1.73 -7.28
N ILE A 126 2.96 -2.29 -8.18
CA ILE A 126 2.63 -3.50 -8.96
C ILE A 126 2.46 -4.71 -8.03
N GLU A 127 3.33 -4.85 -7.04
CA GLU A 127 3.28 -5.96 -6.08
C GLU A 127 2.04 -5.86 -5.17
N LEU A 128 1.73 -4.67 -4.68
CA LEU A 128 0.54 -4.42 -3.86
C LEU A 128 -0.75 -4.59 -4.66
N SER A 129 -0.74 -4.17 -5.93
CA SER A 129 -1.90 -4.28 -6.81
C SER A 129 -1.97 -5.59 -7.59
N LYS A 130 -1.20 -6.61 -7.22
CA LYS A 130 -1.09 -7.86 -7.99
C LYS A 130 -2.42 -8.61 -8.13
N HIS A 131 -3.26 -8.56 -7.10
CA HIS A 131 -4.59 -9.17 -7.09
C HIS A 131 -5.69 -8.17 -7.48
N LEU A 132 -5.32 -6.91 -7.69
CA LEU A 132 -6.22 -5.88 -8.19
C LEU A 132 -6.04 -5.79 -9.71
N ASN A 133 -7.13 -5.61 -10.47
CA ASN A 133 -7.05 -5.40 -11.91
C ASN A 133 -6.63 -3.95 -12.25
N LEU A 134 -5.47 -3.52 -11.74
CA LEU A 134 -4.93 -2.17 -11.90
C LEU A 134 -3.70 -2.16 -12.78
N LYS A 135 -3.58 -1.10 -13.58
CA LYS A 135 -2.37 -0.85 -14.38
C LYS A 135 -1.54 0.26 -13.74
N VAL A 136 -0.27 -0.03 -13.52
CA VAL A 136 0.72 0.93 -13.03
C VAL A 136 1.56 1.39 -14.21
N LEU A 137 1.62 2.71 -14.44
CA LEU A 137 2.47 3.32 -15.46
C LEU A 137 3.48 4.25 -14.80
N SER A 138 4.77 4.06 -15.08
CA SER A 138 5.85 4.96 -14.68
C SER A 138 6.34 5.78 -15.88
N ALA A 139 6.40 7.11 -15.74
CA ALA A 139 6.93 8.02 -16.75
C ALA A 139 8.22 8.71 -16.26
N PHE A 140 9.22 8.84 -17.16
CA PHE A 140 10.52 9.47 -16.88
C PHE A 140 10.83 10.57 -17.89
N TYR A 141 11.41 11.67 -17.44
CA TYR A 141 11.84 12.79 -18.30
C TYR A 141 13.13 12.46 -19.09
N ARG A 142 13.06 11.50 -20.01
CA ARG A 142 14.06 11.36 -21.09
C ARG A 142 13.38 11.04 -22.42
N ASN A 143 12.38 11.84 -22.75
CA ASN A 143 12.04 12.39 -24.06
C ASN A 143 10.83 13.33 -23.86
N ILE A 144 10.89 14.47 -24.53
CA ILE A 144 10.08 15.68 -24.35
C ILE A 144 8.56 15.43 -24.14
N CYS A 145 8.00 16.13 -23.15
CA CYS A 145 6.57 16.33 -22.88
C CYS A 145 5.73 15.14 -22.36
N ARG A 146 5.78 14.86 -21.05
CA ARG A 146 4.62 14.77 -20.14
C ARG A 146 5.08 14.46 -18.70
N ARG A 147 4.37 15.03 -17.73
CA ARG A 147 4.63 15.07 -16.28
C ARG A 147 5.12 13.72 -15.70
N GLU A 148 6.08 13.79 -14.78
CA GLU A 148 6.56 12.63 -14.01
C GLU A 148 5.47 12.15 -13.05
N ALA A 149 5.07 10.89 -13.23
CA ALA A 149 3.85 10.35 -12.67
C ALA A 149 3.92 8.83 -12.58
N VAL A 150 3.76 8.26 -11.38
CA VAL A 150 3.18 6.92 -11.30
C VAL A 150 1.68 7.11 -11.47
N THR A 151 1.23 6.87 -12.69
CA THR A 151 -0.18 6.90 -13.04
C THR A 151 -0.75 5.54 -12.75
N LEU A 152 -1.77 5.49 -11.90
CA LEU A 152 -2.57 4.30 -11.74
C LEU A 152 -3.85 4.42 -12.57
N ASN A 153 -4.04 3.44 -13.45
CA ASN A 153 -5.16 3.15 -14.34
C ASN A 153 -5.08 3.68 -15.80
N ARG A 154 -5.11 2.72 -16.75
CA ARG A 154 -5.58 2.81 -18.15
C ARG A 154 -6.11 1.45 -18.60
#